data_AF-A0A2H0Y473-F1
#
_entry.id   AF-A0A2H0Y473-F1
#
_cell.length_a   1.000
_cell.length_b   1.000
_cell.length_c   1.000
_cell.angle_alpha   90.00
_cell.angle_beta   90.00
_cell.angle_gamma   90.00
#
_symmetry.space_group_name_H-M   'P 1'
#
loop_
_entity.id
_entity.type
_entity.pdbx_description
1 polymer ?
#
loop_
_entity_poly.entity_id
_entity_poly.type
_entity_poly.pdbx_seq_one_letter_code
_entity_poly.pdbx_strand_id
1 'polypeptide(L)'
;MPPHLTIGNPIVQERLTNLKDKIIKTNKPEYRDTIVRSSPARLFMSESKTPENIRKNTIKKQEINQPVVFNKIILLGDDSMVRGNTAIIIGERYIMFGAAGVYIIIFSPPVTSKCNKGLDTEDHELIARQILEKQGIVVGPNADDNYWKGKQKLIEEYLKQKHNIKGLSYLSLGGLKKVISSFNADPLHFCLKCFNGQEELQAPPQISSDWIDIA
;
A
#
# COMPACT_ATOMS: atom_id res chain seq x y z
N MET A 1 -7.32 18.53 -46.98
CA MET A 1 -6.93 17.56 -45.94
C MET A 1 -5.96 18.25 -44.98
N PRO A 2 -6.22 18.29 -43.66
CA PRO A 2 -5.26 18.88 -42.73
C PRO A 2 -4.03 17.95 -42.62
N PRO A 3 -2.83 18.50 -42.41
CA PRO A 3 -1.60 17.70 -42.38
C PRO A 3 -1.61 16.78 -41.16
N HIS A 4 -1.25 15.52 -41.38
CA HIS A 4 -1.08 14.52 -40.32
C HIS A 4 0.02 14.98 -39.36
N LEU A 5 -0.36 15.38 -38.15
CA LEU A 5 0.56 15.63 -37.05
C LEU A 5 1.05 14.28 -36.53
N THR A 6 2.28 13.90 -36.88
CA THR A 6 2.96 12.73 -36.33
C THR A 6 3.51 13.02 -34.93
N ILE A 7 3.58 11.98 -34.10
CA ILE A 7 3.90 11.98 -32.66
C ILE A 7 5.28 12.59 -32.32
N GLY A 8 6.13 12.86 -33.33
CA GLY A 8 7.44 13.50 -33.20
C GLY A 8 7.48 15.02 -33.36
N ASN A 9 6.35 15.71 -33.59
CA ASN A 9 6.36 17.17 -33.76
C ASN A 9 6.70 17.89 -32.43
N PRO A 10 7.74 18.76 -32.38
CA PRO A 10 8.16 19.47 -31.17
C PRO A 10 7.04 20.29 -30.51
N ILE A 11 6.14 20.87 -31.31
CA ILE A 11 4.99 21.67 -30.84
C ILE A 11 3.93 20.76 -30.21
N VAL A 12 3.78 19.51 -30.71
CA VAL A 12 2.88 18.51 -30.13
C VAL A 12 3.45 17.93 -28.84
N GLN A 13 4.78 17.69 -28.80
CA GLN A 13 5.49 17.28 -27.58
C GLN A 13 5.42 18.36 -26.50
N GLU A 14 5.69 19.61 -26.83
CA GLU A 14 5.58 20.74 -25.91
C GLU A 14 4.14 20.96 -25.42
N ARG A 15 3.12 20.80 -26.28
CA ARG A 15 1.71 20.82 -25.88
C ARG A 15 1.32 19.64 -24.99
N LEU A 16 1.87 18.44 -25.20
CA LEU A 16 1.61 17.26 -24.37
C LEU A 16 2.29 17.37 -23.00
N THR A 17 3.50 17.93 -22.93
CA THR A 17 4.20 18.20 -21.68
C THR A 17 3.47 19.27 -20.88
N ASN A 18 3.07 20.37 -21.54
CA ASN A 18 2.24 21.40 -20.92
C ASN A 18 0.84 20.89 -20.52
N LEU A 19 0.24 19.94 -21.26
CA LEU A 19 -1.03 19.29 -20.86
C LEU A 19 -0.85 18.36 -19.66
N LYS A 20 0.23 17.56 -19.62
CA LYS A 20 0.55 16.70 -18.48
C LYS A 20 0.76 17.53 -17.22
N ASP A 21 1.52 18.62 -17.32
CA ASP A 21 1.76 19.54 -16.21
C ASP A 21 0.49 20.31 -15.80
N LYS A 22 -0.39 20.64 -16.74
CA LYS A 22 -1.72 21.22 -16.43
C LYS A 22 -2.62 20.21 -15.75
N ILE A 23 -2.75 18.99 -16.26
CA ILE A 23 -3.60 17.93 -15.70
C ILE A 23 -3.13 17.53 -14.29
N ILE A 24 -1.82 17.47 -14.07
CA ILE A 24 -1.21 17.23 -12.75
C ILE A 24 -1.50 18.41 -11.79
N LYS A 25 -1.58 19.66 -12.29
CA LYS A 25 -1.90 20.84 -11.47
C LYS A 25 -3.40 21.09 -11.25
N THR A 26 -4.28 20.71 -12.18
CA THR A 26 -5.73 20.98 -12.13
C THR A 26 -6.56 19.87 -11.49
N ASN A 27 -6.03 18.66 -11.36
CA ASN A 27 -6.77 17.49 -10.87
C ASN A 27 -6.23 17.00 -9.51
N LYS A 28 -5.98 17.92 -8.57
CA LYS A 28 -5.66 17.53 -7.19
C LYS A 28 -6.88 16.86 -6.59
N PRO A 29 -6.80 15.59 -6.12
CA PRO A 29 -7.91 14.96 -5.44
C PRO A 29 -8.26 15.78 -4.20
N GLU A 30 -9.55 16.01 -3.98
CA GLU A 30 -10.02 16.69 -2.79
C GLU A 30 -9.91 15.75 -1.58
N TYR A 31 -9.25 16.20 -0.52
CA TYR A 31 -9.22 15.48 0.74
C TYR A 31 -10.58 15.59 1.44
N ARG A 32 -11.13 14.45 1.88
CA ARG A 32 -12.38 14.38 2.65
C ARG A 32 -12.22 13.33 3.74
N ASP A 33 -12.67 13.67 4.96
CA ASP A 33 -12.83 12.69 6.03
C ASP A 33 -14.06 11.81 5.73
N THR A 34 -13.80 10.65 5.13
CA THR A 34 -14.83 9.67 4.74
C THR A 34 -15.15 8.66 5.85
N ILE A 35 -14.26 8.54 6.84
CA ILE A 35 -14.38 7.61 7.96
C ILE A 35 -14.65 8.38 9.24
N VAL A 36 -15.84 8.18 9.80
CA VAL A 36 -16.16 8.64 11.14
C VAL A 36 -15.68 7.58 12.13
N ARG A 37 -14.70 7.95 12.96
CA ARG A 37 -14.15 7.06 13.99
C ARG A 37 -15.04 7.12 15.22
N SER A 38 -15.61 5.98 15.61
CA SER A 38 -16.18 5.83 16.95
C SER A 38 -15.05 5.58 17.94
N SER A 39 -15.17 6.07 19.18
CA SER A 39 -14.19 5.81 20.23
C SER A 39 -13.96 4.30 20.37
N PRO A 40 -12.71 3.81 20.38
CA PRO A 40 -12.44 2.38 20.42
C PRO A 40 -12.93 1.79 21.73
N ALA A 41 -14.11 1.17 21.71
CA ALA A 41 -14.61 0.40 22.84
C ALA A 41 -13.80 -0.91 22.95
N ARG A 42 -13.36 -1.25 24.17
CA ARG A 42 -12.84 -2.59 24.46
C ARG A 42 -13.97 -3.59 24.23
N LEU A 43 -13.69 -4.66 23.49
CA LEU A 43 -14.63 -5.76 23.38
C LEU A 43 -14.53 -6.59 24.66
N PHE A 44 -15.60 -6.65 25.43
CA PHE A 44 -15.70 -7.57 26.56
C PHE A 44 -15.90 -9.01 26.05
N MET A 45 -15.33 -9.98 26.76
CA MET A 45 -15.64 -11.39 26.56
C MET A 45 -17.14 -11.59 26.85
N SER A 46 -17.86 -12.27 25.95
CA SER A 46 -19.25 -12.65 26.19
C SER A 46 -19.42 -14.13 25.85
N GLU A 47 -20.24 -14.83 26.63
CA GLU A 47 -20.45 -16.29 26.51
C GLU A 47 -21.08 -16.69 25.15
N SER A 48 -21.74 -15.75 24.48
CA SER A 48 -22.45 -15.95 23.21
C SER A 48 -21.76 -15.25 22.03
N LYS A 49 -20.63 -15.79 21.56
CA LYS A 49 -20.04 -15.31 20.30
C LYS A 49 -19.92 -16.43 19.28
N THR A 50 -20.89 -16.49 18.37
CA THR A 50 -20.65 -17.13 17.06
C THR A 50 -19.56 -16.35 16.32
N PRO A 51 -18.73 -16.99 15.48
CA PRO A 51 -17.69 -16.32 14.70
C PRO A 51 -18.20 -15.08 13.90
N GLU A 52 -19.45 -15.13 13.44
CA GLU A 52 -20.12 -13.99 12.79
C GLU A 52 -20.32 -12.78 13.71
N ASN A 53 -20.68 -12.98 14.98
CA ASN A 53 -20.90 -11.90 15.94
C ASN A 53 -19.57 -11.25 16.38
N ILE A 54 -18.46 -12.00 16.38
CA ILE A 54 -17.10 -11.45 16.58
C ILE A 54 -16.75 -10.54 15.40
N ARG A 55 -16.97 -11.01 14.17
CA ARG A 55 -16.64 -10.27 12.94
C ARG A 55 -17.45 -8.98 12.83
N LYS A 56 -18.75 -9.00 13.18
CA LYS A 56 -19.61 -7.80 13.22
C LYS A 56 -19.13 -6.74 14.22
N ASN A 57 -18.59 -7.14 15.36
CA ASN A 57 -18.17 -6.21 16.41
C ASN A 57 -16.76 -5.61 16.18
N THR A 58 -15.87 -6.30 15.46
CA THR A 58 -14.57 -5.74 15.03
C THR A 58 -14.74 -4.63 13.98
N ILE A 59 -15.83 -4.66 13.20
CA ILE A 59 -16.11 -3.74 12.08
C ILE A 59 -16.84 -2.46 12.53
N LYS A 60 -17.37 -2.39 13.76
CA LYS A 60 -18.05 -1.19 14.33
C LYS A 60 -17.13 0.00 14.67
N LYS A 61 -15.82 -0.09 14.40
CA LYS A 61 -14.84 0.96 14.75
C LYS A 61 -14.80 2.14 13.78
N GLN A 62 -15.40 2.01 12.61
CA GLN A 62 -15.30 2.99 11.52
C GLN A 62 -16.61 3.00 10.75
N GLU A 63 -17.35 4.09 10.74
CA GLU A 63 -18.52 4.27 9.87
C GLU A 63 -18.12 5.05 8.62
N ILE A 64 -18.60 4.63 7.46
CA ILE A 64 -18.31 5.32 6.19
C ILE A 64 -19.42 6.32 5.92
N ASN A 65 -19.06 7.57 5.70
CA ASN A 65 -19.98 8.63 5.31
C ASN A 65 -20.40 8.45 3.84
N GLN A 66 -21.46 7.65 3.62
CA GLN A 66 -21.93 7.26 2.29
C GLN A 66 -22.16 8.45 1.34
N PRO A 67 -22.83 9.56 1.73
CA PRO A 67 -22.99 10.74 0.86
C PRO A 67 -21.69 11.29 0.26
N VAL A 68 -20.56 11.18 0.97
CA VAL A 68 -19.25 11.66 0.51
C VAL A 68 -18.61 10.67 -0.48
N VAL A 69 -18.97 9.40 -0.39
CA VAL A 69 -18.37 8.30 -1.16
C VAL A 69 -19.16 7.96 -2.43
N PHE A 70 -20.48 8.09 -2.38
CA PHE A 70 -21.38 7.63 -3.44
C PHE A 70 -21.07 8.28 -4.80
N ASN A 71 -20.93 7.43 -5.83
CA ASN A 71 -20.61 7.79 -7.20
C ASN A 71 -19.29 8.60 -7.37
N LYS A 72 -18.35 8.46 -6.42
CA LYS A 72 -17.01 9.09 -6.50
C LYS A 72 -15.92 8.06 -6.79
N ILE A 73 -14.86 8.51 -7.46
CA ILE A 73 -13.61 7.76 -7.52
C ILE A 73 -12.83 8.05 -6.24
N ILE A 74 -12.54 7.00 -5.48
CA ILE A 74 -11.85 7.09 -4.19
C ILE A 74 -10.39 6.72 -4.37
N LEU A 75 -9.52 7.59 -3.85
CA LEU A 75 -8.10 7.34 -3.70
C LEU A 75 -7.81 7.05 -2.22
N LEU A 76 -7.57 5.79 -1.89
CA LEU A 76 -7.29 5.36 -0.53
C LEU A 76 -5.78 5.33 -0.31
N GLY A 77 -5.26 6.30 0.44
CA GLY A 77 -3.87 6.36 0.89
C GLY A 77 -3.65 5.59 2.19
N ASP A 78 -2.58 4.82 2.28
CA ASP A 78 -2.11 4.18 3.52
C ASP A 78 -0.59 4.23 3.60
N ASP A 79 -0.03 4.20 4.82
CA ASP A 79 1.41 4.32 5.04
C ASP A 79 2.13 3.07 4.54
N SER A 80 1.55 1.89 4.75
CA SER A 80 2.11 0.61 4.32
C SER A 80 1.02 -0.46 4.11
N MET A 81 1.34 -1.47 3.31
CA MET A 81 0.47 -2.64 3.13
C MET A 81 1.23 -3.93 3.44
N VAL A 82 1.09 -4.41 4.69
CA VAL A 82 1.76 -5.62 5.19
C VAL A 82 0.93 -6.86 4.88
N ARG A 83 -0.19 -7.07 5.58
CA ARG A 83 -1.09 -8.23 5.38
C ARG A 83 -2.22 -7.95 4.39
N GLY A 84 -2.41 -6.69 3.99
CA GLY A 84 -3.51 -6.25 3.11
C GLY A 84 -4.88 -6.07 3.81
N ASN A 85 -5.11 -6.67 4.98
CA ASN A 85 -6.41 -6.68 5.65
C ASN A 85 -7.08 -5.30 5.74
N THR A 86 -6.40 -4.29 6.29
CA THR A 86 -7.00 -2.97 6.53
C THR A 86 -7.39 -2.27 5.23
N ALA A 87 -6.43 -2.07 4.32
CA ALA A 87 -6.66 -1.36 3.07
C ALA A 87 -7.69 -2.06 2.17
N ILE A 88 -7.67 -3.40 2.11
CA ILE A 88 -8.64 -4.19 1.35
C ILE A 88 -10.04 -4.06 1.95
N ILE A 89 -10.19 -4.28 3.27
CA ILE A 89 -11.50 -4.19 3.94
C ILE A 89 -12.08 -2.78 3.77
N ILE A 90 -11.29 -1.73 3.95
CA ILE A 90 -11.76 -0.35 3.77
C ILE A 90 -12.14 -0.11 2.30
N GLY A 91 -11.34 -0.58 1.35
CA GLY A 91 -11.63 -0.48 -0.08
C GLY A 91 -12.93 -1.17 -0.49
N GLU A 92 -13.14 -2.41 -0.05
CA GLU A 92 -14.38 -3.17 -0.28
C GLU A 92 -15.59 -2.44 0.30
N ARG A 93 -15.44 -1.86 1.49
CA ARG A 93 -16.51 -1.08 2.09
C ARG A 93 -16.85 0.15 1.24
N TYR A 94 -15.88 0.92 0.75
CA TYR A 94 -16.19 2.03 -0.16
C TYR A 94 -16.97 1.58 -1.40
N ILE A 95 -16.63 0.43 -1.97
CA ILE A 95 -17.37 -0.17 -3.09
C ILE A 95 -18.81 -0.49 -2.65
N MET A 96 -19.01 -1.12 -1.48
CA MET A 96 -20.35 -1.41 -0.94
C MET A 96 -21.20 -0.15 -0.72
N PHE A 97 -20.56 0.98 -0.37
CA PHE A 97 -21.23 2.27 -0.19
C PHE A 97 -21.41 3.06 -1.52
N GLY A 98 -21.09 2.44 -2.66
CA GLY A 98 -21.40 2.97 -3.98
C GLY A 98 -20.32 3.86 -4.60
N ALA A 99 -19.05 3.72 -4.19
CA ALA A 99 -17.95 4.35 -4.91
C ALA A 99 -17.93 3.91 -6.39
N ALA A 100 -17.68 4.85 -7.31
CA ALA A 100 -17.55 4.58 -8.74
C ALA A 100 -16.27 3.78 -9.07
N GLY A 101 -15.25 3.89 -8.22
CA GLY A 101 -14.03 3.10 -8.30
C GLY A 101 -13.13 3.39 -7.10
N VAL A 102 -12.34 2.40 -6.69
CA VAL A 102 -11.40 2.54 -5.58
C VAL A 102 -10.00 2.21 -6.06
N TYR A 103 -9.06 3.11 -5.82
CA TYR A 103 -7.64 2.98 -6.12
C TYR A 103 -6.87 3.08 -4.81
N ILE A 104 -5.94 2.16 -4.57
CA ILE A 104 -5.11 2.17 -3.36
C ILE A 104 -3.75 2.78 -3.70
N ILE A 105 -3.28 3.71 -2.87
CA ILE A 105 -1.92 4.24 -2.90
C ILE A 105 -1.25 3.93 -1.57
N ILE A 106 -0.09 3.28 -1.64
CA ILE A 106 0.72 2.94 -0.47
C ILE A 106 1.97 3.81 -0.47
N PHE A 107 2.20 4.53 0.63
CA PHE A 107 3.32 5.47 0.78
C PHE A 107 4.65 4.81 1.17
N SER A 108 4.72 3.48 1.07
CA SER A 108 5.94 2.68 1.19
C SER A 108 6.16 1.84 -0.06
N PRO A 109 7.38 1.34 -0.29
CA PRO A 109 7.60 0.18 -1.16
C PRO A 109 6.84 -1.04 -0.66
N PRO A 110 6.60 -2.05 -1.51
CA PRO A 110 5.95 -3.27 -1.08
C PRO A 110 6.81 -3.99 -0.03
N VAL A 111 6.17 -4.43 1.06
CA VAL A 111 6.84 -5.20 2.12
C VAL A 111 6.89 -6.67 1.72
N THR A 112 8.09 -7.22 1.54
CA THR A 112 8.28 -8.59 1.03
C THR A 112 9.25 -9.43 1.82
N SER A 113 9.82 -8.88 2.89
CA SER A 113 10.71 -9.61 3.78
C SER A 113 10.38 -9.29 5.24
N LYS A 114 10.41 -10.33 6.08
CA LYS A 114 10.21 -10.17 7.51
C LYS A 114 11.24 -9.23 8.14
N CYS A 115 10.84 -8.54 9.19
CA CYS A 115 11.75 -7.70 9.96
C CYS A 115 12.50 -8.55 11.00
N ASN A 116 13.83 -8.36 11.09
CA ASN A 116 14.66 -8.98 12.14
C ASN A 116 15.04 -7.98 13.25
N LYS A 117 14.41 -6.80 13.28
CA LYS A 117 14.79 -5.66 14.13
C LYS A 117 13.63 -5.16 15.00
N GLY A 118 12.65 -6.02 15.29
CA GLY A 118 11.59 -5.74 16.26
C GLY A 118 10.20 -5.38 15.70
N LEU A 119 9.98 -5.48 14.39
CA LEU A 119 8.60 -5.47 13.86
C LEU A 119 8.10 -6.92 13.79
N ASP A 120 6.98 -7.19 14.48
CA ASP A 120 6.31 -8.48 14.51
C ASP A 120 5.64 -8.79 13.16
N THR A 121 6.39 -9.43 12.27
CA THR A 121 5.98 -9.78 10.91
C THR A 121 6.67 -11.06 10.48
N GLU A 122 5.93 -11.97 9.87
CA GLU A 122 6.50 -13.17 9.23
C GLU A 122 6.30 -13.14 7.71
N ASP A 123 7.20 -13.78 6.96
CA ASP A 123 7.20 -13.76 5.49
C ASP A 123 5.85 -14.25 4.91
N HIS A 124 5.28 -15.29 5.51
CA HIS A 124 4.00 -15.87 5.09
C HIS A 124 2.80 -14.96 5.36
N GLU A 125 2.96 -13.85 6.08
CA GLU A 125 1.90 -12.88 6.36
C GLU A 125 1.89 -11.71 5.37
N LEU A 126 2.94 -11.56 4.56
CA LEU A 126 3.15 -10.42 3.69
C LEU A 126 2.39 -10.61 2.36
N ILE A 127 1.37 -9.79 2.10
CA ILE A 127 0.49 -9.94 0.94
C ILE A 127 1.25 -9.82 -0.39
N ALA A 128 2.18 -8.87 -0.47
CA ALA A 128 2.98 -8.67 -1.67
C ALA A 128 3.85 -9.90 -1.96
N ARG A 129 4.49 -10.47 -0.93
CA ARG A 129 5.29 -11.70 -1.04
C ARG A 129 4.44 -12.88 -1.47
N GLN A 130 3.33 -13.14 -0.76
CA GLN A 130 2.45 -14.27 -1.05
C GLN A 130 1.95 -14.26 -2.50
N ILE A 131 1.60 -13.08 -3.03
CA ILE A 131 1.14 -12.96 -4.41
C ILE A 131 2.27 -13.28 -5.39
N LEU A 132 3.48 -12.78 -5.15
CA LEU A 132 4.64 -13.10 -6.00
C LEU A 132 4.97 -14.59 -5.98
N GLU A 133 5.03 -15.20 -4.80
CA GLU A 133 5.33 -16.64 -4.67
C GLU A 133 4.28 -17.51 -5.35
N LYS A 134 2.99 -17.13 -5.29
CA LYS A 134 1.91 -17.80 -6.03
C LYS A 134 2.07 -17.73 -7.55
N GLN A 135 2.80 -16.74 -8.06
CA GLN A 135 3.16 -16.62 -9.48
C GLN A 135 4.50 -17.30 -9.80
N GLY A 136 5.09 -18.04 -8.86
CA GLY A 136 6.40 -18.69 -9.02
C GLY A 136 7.58 -17.72 -8.96
N ILE A 137 7.38 -16.49 -8.49
CA ILE A 137 8.43 -15.49 -8.35
C ILE A 137 9.10 -15.66 -6.99
N VAL A 138 10.39 -16.00 -7.01
CA VAL A 138 11.20 -16.08 -5.80
C VAL A 138 11.57 -14.66 -5.34
N VAL A 139 11.22 -14.35 -4.09
CA VAL A 139 11.62 -13.10 -3.43
C VAL A 139 12.96 -13.32 -2.74
N GLY A 140 14.03 -12.80 -3.36
CA GLY A 140 15.39 -12.82 -2.83
C GLY A 140 15.85 -11.45 -2.31
N PRO A 141 17.08 -11.37 -1.79
CA PRO A 141 17.70 -10.10 -1.41
C PRO A 141 17.96 -9.23 -2.65
N ASN A 142 18.16 -7.92 -2.41
CA ASN A 142 18.46 -6.88 -3.39
C ASN A 142 17.30 -6.55 -4.36
N ALA A 143 16.05 -6.62 -3.89
CA ALA A 143 14.92 -6.13 -4.67
C ALA A 143 14.99 -4.60 -4.83
N ASP A 144 15.19 -4.14 -6.06
CA ASP A 144 15.25 -2.72 -6.45
C ASP A 144 14.02 -2.32 -7.30
N ASP A 145 14.03 -1.10 -7.83
CA ASP A 145 12.94 -0.61 -8.69
C ASP A 145 12.83 -1.42 -10.00
N ASN A 146 13.94 -1.99 -10.52
CA ASN A 146 13.92 -2.85 -11.70
C ASN A 146 13.26 -4.19 -11.39
N TYR A 147 13.56 -4.77 -10.23
CA TYR A 147 12.86 -5.95 -9.72
C TYR A 147 11.36 -5.69 -9.65
N TRP A 148 10.93 -4.53 -9.14
CA TRP A 148 9.50 -4.21 -9.00
C TRP A 148 8.79 -3.85 -10.31
N LYS A 149 9.54 -3.59 -11.38
CA LYS A 149 8.97 -3.27 -12.69
C LYS A 149 8.04 -4.39 -13.17
N GLY A 150 6.78 -4.04 -13.41
CA GLY A 150 5.73 -4.98 -13.83
C GLY A 150 5.18 -5.88 -12.72
N LYS A 151 5.93 -6.17 -11.66
CA LYS A 151 5.48 -7.04 -10.55
C LYS A 151 4.35 -6.42 -9.71
N GLN A 152 4.31 -5.09 -9.59
CA GLN A 152 3.18 -4.39 -8.96
C GLN A 152 1.84 -4.75 -9.61
N LYS A 153 1.84 -4.96 -10.94
CA LYS A 153 0.64 -5.29 -11.71
C LYS A 153 0.04 -6.63 -11.28
N LEU A 154 0.85 -7.58 -10.83
CA LEU A 154 0.36 -8.87 -10.32
C LEU A 154 -0.49 -8.70 -9.06
N ILE A 155 -0.05 -7.79 -8.17
CA ILE A 155 -0.79 -7.45 -6.95
C ILE A 155 -2.07 -6.68 -7.31
N GLU A 156 -1.97 -5.70 -8.22
CA GLU A 156 -3.12 -4.96 -8.72
C GLU A 156 -4.18 -5.90 -9.34
N GLU A 157 -3.76 -6.84 -10.20
CA GLU A 157 -4.63 -7.82 -10.84
C GLU A 157 -5.31 -8.73 -9.81
N TYR A 158 -4.57 -9.18 -8.79
CA TYR A 158 -5.14 -9.91 -7.67
C TYR A 158 -6.22 -9.11 -6.96
N LEU A 159 -5.95 -7.86 -6.59
CA LEU A 159 -6.92 -6.98 -5.91
C LEU A 159 -8.15 -6.69 -6.77
N LYS A 160 -7.94 -6.51 -8.07
CA LYS A 160 -9.03 -6.29 -9.03
C LYS A 160 -9.94 -7.50 -9.15
N GLN A 161 -9.37 -8.70 -9.25
CA GLN A 161 -10.12 -9.94 -9.41
C GLN A 161 -10.84 -10.36 -8.12
N LYS A 162 -10.18 -10.21 -6.96
CA LYS A 162 -10.71 -10.72 -5.68
C LYS A 162 -11.55 -9.71 -4.92
N HIS A 163 -11.29 -8.41 -5.08
CA HIS A 163 -11.86 -7.36 -4.24
C HIS A 163 -12.46 -6.20 -5.04
N ASN A 164 -12.50 -6.27 -6.38
CA ASN A 164 -13.00 -5.22 -7.27
C ASN A 164 -12.31 -3.84 -7.08
N ILE A 165 -11.11 -3.82 -6.51
CA ILE A 165 -10.26 -2.64 -6.39
C ILE A 165 -9.65 -2.35 -7.76
N LYS A 166 -9.78 -1.13 -8.26
CA LYS A 166 -9.50 -0.78 -9.66
C LYS A 166 -8.02 -0.55 -9.97
N GLY A 167 -7.21 -0.24 -8.96
CA GLY A 167 -5.78 -0.01 -9.14
C GLY A 167 -5.02 0.01 -7.82
N LEU A 168 -3.71 -0.17 -7.92
CA LEU A 168 -2.78 -0.13 -6.80
C LEU A 168 -1.48 0.57 -7.22
N SER A 169 -0.99 1.48 -6.39
CA SER A 169 0.34 2.07 -6.55
C SER A 169 1.12 2.03 -5.25
N TYR A 170 2.38 1.65 -5.32
CA TYR A 170 3.33 1.79 -4.21
C TYR A 170 4.29 2.96 -4.47
N LEU A 171 4.87 3.49 -3.40
CA LEU A 171 6.07 4.31 -3.50
C LEU A 171 7.24 3.42 -3.94
N SER A 172 7.91 3.74 -5.04
CA SER A 172 9.13 3.05 -5.47
C SER A 172 10.23 3.13 -4.41
N LEU A 173 11.13 2.15 -4.35
CA LEU A 173 12.27 2.18 -3.43
C LEU A 173 13.18 3.38 -3.72
N GLY A 174 13.45 3.67 -5.01
CA GLY A 174 14.19 4.87 -5.40
C GLY A 174 13.46 6.16 -5.01
N GLY A 175 12.13 6.17 -5.08
CA GLY A 175 11.30 7.27 -4.58
C GLY A 175 11.46 7.49 -3.07
N LEU A 176 11.40 6.41 -2.28
CA LEU A 176 11.65 6.48 -0.83
C LEU A 176 13.04 7.04 -0.53
N LYS A 177 14.08 6.55 -1.22
CA LYS A 177 15.47 7.05 -1.06
C LYS A 177 15.58 8.54 -1.40
N LYS A 178 14.89 9.02 -2.43
CA LYS A 178 14.83 10.44 -2.78
C LYS A 178 14.16 11.27 -1.69
N VAL A 179 13.06 10.77 -1.09
CA VAL A 179 12.39 11.44 0.03
C VAL A 179 13.35 11.55 1.22
N ILE A 180 14.02 10.47 1.61
CA ILE A 180 15.03 10.48 2.69
C ILE A 180 16.12 11.53 2.39
N SER A 181 16.65 11.51 1.17
CA SER A 181 17.69 12.46 0.74
C SER A 181 17.23 13.92 0.80
N SER A 182 15.94 14.18 0.55
CA SER A 182 15.36 15.53 0.62
C SER A 182 15.33 16.11 2.04
N PHE A 183 15.46 15.27 3.07
CA PHE A 183 15.62 15.68 4.47
C PHE A 183 17.10 15.77 4.91
N ASN A 184 18.05 15.85 3.96
CA ASN A 184 19.50 15.85 4.22
C ASN A 184 20.01 14.61 4.97
N ALA A 185 19.35 13.46 4.80
CA ALA A 185 19.77 12.19 5.38
C ALA A 185 20.27 11.24 4.28
N ASP A 186 21.30 10.43 4.57
CA ASP A 186 21.80 9.40 3.65
C ASP A 186 20.91 8.16 3.74
N PRO A 187 20.28 7.71 2.63
CA PRO A 187 19.51 6.48 2.61
C PRO A 187 20.27 5.22 3.02
N LEU A 188 21.62 5.21 2.94
CA LEU A 188 22.46 4.11 3.41
C LEU A 188 22.48 3.96 4.93
N HIS A 189 22.07 4.98 5.67
CA HIS A 189 21.95 4.92 7.13
C HIS A 189 20.62 4.31 7.60
N PHE A 190 19.74 3.91 6.68
CA PHE A 190 18.45 3.31 6.99
C PHE A 190 18.46 1.83 6.64
N CYS A 191 17.88 1.00 7.50
CA CYS A 191 17.60 -0.39 7.19
C CYS A 191 16.44 -0.48 6.19
N LEU A 192 16.69 -1.02 5.00
CA LEU A 192 15.66 -1.23 3.97
C LEU A 192 15.24 -2.69 3.79
N LYS A 193 15.69 -3.59 4.68
CA LYS A 193 15.48 -5.05 4.61
C LYS A 193 14.04 -5.44 4.30
N CYS A 194 13.05 -4.79 4.90
CA CYS A 194 11.64 -5.13 4.70
C CYS A 194 11.19 -5.00 3.23
N PHE A 195 11.84 -4.12 2.47
CA PHE A 195 11.52 -3.80 1.08
C PHE A 195 12.46 -4.46 0.07
N ASN A 196 13.76 -4.50 0.38
CA ASN A 196 14.79 -5.00 -0.54
C ASN A 196 15.31 -6.39 -0.18
N GLY A 197 14.98 -6.94 0.99
CA GLY A 197 15.49 -8.21 1.49
C GLY A 197 16.99 -8.21 1.84
N GLN A 198 17.69 -7.07 1.70
CA GLN A 198 19.11 -6.94 1.97
C GLN A 198 19.33 -6.62 3.44
N GLU A 199 20.16 -7.43 4.12
CA GLU A 199 20.54 -7.19 5.50
C GLU A 199 21.73 -6.22 5.52
N GLU A 200 21.42 -4.92 5.61
CA GLU A 200 22.41 -3.84 5.55
C GLU A 200 23.11 -3.60 6.90
N LEU A 201 22.54 -4.13 8.01
CA LEU A 201 23.05 -3.96 9.36
C LEU A 201 23.21 -5.31 10.07
N GLN A 202 24.45 -5.67 10.38
CA GLN A 202 24.74 -6.80 11.27
C GLN A 202 23.92 -6.65 12.56
N ALA A 203 23.24 -7.71 12.99
CA ALA A 203 22.67 -7.71 14.33
C ALA A 203 23.81 -7.46 15.33
N PRO A 204 23.60 -6.62 16.36
CA PRO A 204 24.54 -6.60 17.48
C PRO A 204 24.70 -8.05 17.98
N PRO A 205 25.91 -8.45 18.42
CA PRO A 205 26.17 -9.81 18.86
C PRO A 205 25.09 -10.25 19.86
N GLN A 206 24.37 -11.31 19.48
CA GLN A 206 23.46 -12.15 20.27
C GLN A 206 22.89 -11.45 21.52
N ILE A 207 21.71 -10.84 21.42
CA ILE A 207 20.92 -10.57 22.63
C ILE A 207 20.57 -11.95 23.21
N SER A 208 21.06 -12.25 24.41
CA SER A 208 20.78 -13.53 25.05
C SER A 208 19.27 -13.73 25.17
N SER A 209 18.79 -14.93 24.82
CA SER A 209 17.41 -15.35 25.06
C SER A 209 16.99 -15.22 26.52
N ASP A 210 17.96 -15.13 27.43
CA ASP A 210 17.76 -14.99 28.88
C ASP A 210 17.24 -13.61 29.30
N TRP A 211 17.07 -12.67 28.35
CA TRP A 211 16.56 -11.32 28.61
C TRP A 211 15.07 -11.18 28.30
N ILE A 212 14.45 -12.21 27.74
CA ILE A 212 13.02 -12.28 27.48
C ILE A 212 12.47 -13.39 28.37
N ASP A 213 12.01 -13.01 29.56
CA ASP A 213 11.29 -13.92 30.46
C ASP A 213 9.97 -14.30 29.78
N ILE A 214 9.94 -15.45 29.10
CA ILE A 214 8.70 -16.14 28.76
C ILE A 214 8.28 -16.89 30.03
N ALA A 215 7.47 -16.23 30.85
CA ALA A 215 6.73 -16.86 31.94
C ALA A 215 5.59 -17.75 31.40
#